data_AF-A0A8T4N9D8-F1
#
_entry.id   AF-A0A8T4N9D8-F1
#
_cell.length_a   1.000
_cell.length_b   1.000
_cell.length_c   1.000
_cell.angle_alpha   90.00
_cell.angle_beta   90.00
_cell.angle_gamma   90.00
#
_symmetry.space_group_name_H-M   'P 1'
#
loop_
_entity.id
_entity.type
_entity.pdbx_description
1 polymer ?
#
loop_
_entity_poly.entity_id
_entity_poly.type
_entity_poly.pdbx_seq_one_letter_code
_entity_poly.pdbx_strand_id
1 'polypeptide(L)'
;MNKDTKKIINLFSRYILILALGIGNLYLIYKILTPLTIHTTNLAIRIFTATTLTEDIIQFGQSIIQIAPACVAGSAFYLLMALFLSTANILPKTRFKAILTAILALFILNILRILILAFLIATPNFEIIHWIFWHLVSTIFVVATYITTIKFYKIKSVPIISDVKYLKSLIKSKQKHKKKKK
;
A
#
# COMPACT_ATOMS: atom_id res chain seq x y z
N MET A 1 34.21 -3.16 6.14
CA MET A 1 33.28 -2.01 6.10
C MET A 1 32.71 -1.74 7.50
N ASN A 2 32.81 -0.52 8.01
CA ASN A 2 32.40 -0.16 9.37
C ASN A 2 30.87 -0.29 9.55
N LYS A 3 30.41 -0.54 10.78
CA LYS A 3 29.00 -0.79 11.12
C LYS A 3 28.10 0.40 10.77
N ASP A 4 28.61 1.62 10.92
CA ASP A 4 27.89 2.84 10.54
C ASP A 4 27.79 3.02 9.03
N THR A 5 28.85 2.70 8.28
CA THR A 5 28.83 2.71 6.81
C THR A 5 27.77 1.74 6.26
N LYS A 6 27.68 0.52 6.84
CA LYS A 6 26.64 -0.46 6.48
C LYS A 6 25.22 0.09 6.72
N LYS A 7 25.00 0.77 7.85
CA LYS A 7 23.69 1.37 8.18
C LYS A 7 23.31 2.50 7.23
N ILE A 8 24.27 3.38 6.90
CA ILE A 8 24.06 4.48 5.97
C ILE A 8 23.72 3.95 4.57
N ILE A 9 24.48 2.98 4.05
CA ILE A 9 24.20 2.36 2.74
C ILE A 9 22.80 1.73 2.73
N ASN A 10 22.41 1.00 3.80
CA ASN A 10 21.08 0.42 3.91
C ASN A 10 19.96 1.47 4.05
N LEU A 11 20.25 2.66 4.57
CA LEU A 11 19.29 3.76 4.56
C LEU A 11 19.10 4.23 3.12
N PHE A 12 20.17 4.63 2.44
CA PHE A 12 20.10 5.13 1.06
C PHE A 12 19.48 4.12 0.10
N SER A 13 19.84 2.83 0.19
CA SER A 13 19.28 1.80 -0.67
C SER A 13 17.76 1.67 -0.54
N ARG A 14 17.20 1.81 0.67
CA ARG A 14 15.74 1.77 0.89
C ARG A 14 15.04 2.96 0.24
N TYR A 15 15.57 4.18 0.38
CA TYR A 15 14.96 5.36 -0.22
C TYR A 15 15.13 5.40 -1.74
N ILE A 16 16.29 4.97 -2.27
CA ILE A 16 16.48 4.79 -3.72
C ILE A 16 15.47 3.78 -4.25
N LEU A 17 15.26 2.65 -3.56
CA LEU A 17 14.26 1.66 -3.95
C LEU A 17 12.84 2.26 -3.96
N ILE A 18 12.46 3.04 -2.93
CA ILE A 18 11.16 3.71 -2.90
C ILE A 18 11.00 4.65 -4.10
N LEU A 19 12.00 5.50 -4.37
CA LEU A 19 11.96 6.43 -5.51
C LEU A 19 11.93 5.70 -6.84
N ALA A 20 12.73 4.65 -7.01
CA ALA A 20 12.74 3.82 -8.21
C ALA A 20 11.38 3.14 -8.42
N LEU A 21 10.70 2.70 -7.36
CA LEU A 21 9.36 2.13 -7.45
C LEU A 21 8.28 3.20 -7.73
N GLY A 22 8.53 4.46 -7.36
CA GLY A 22 7.60 5.57 -7.60
C GLY A 22 7.72 6.22 -8.97
N ILE A 23 8.94 6.38 -9.50
CA ILE A 23 9.20 7.05 -10.78
C ILE A 23 8.90 6.07 -11.92
N GLY A 24 7.78 6.26 -12.60
CA GLY A 24 7.36 5.48 -13.78
C GLY A 24 6.90 4.04 -13.49
N ASN A 25 7.24 3.48 -12.34
CA ASN A 25 6.92 2.10 -11.97
C ASN A 25 5.54 1.91 -11.33
N LEU A 26 4.78 2.98 -11.08
CA LEU A 26 3.36 2.86 -10.73
C LEU A 26 2.58 2.09 -11.81
N TYR A 27 3.00 2.22 -13.07
CA TYR A 27 2.50 1.44 -14.20
C TYR A 27 2.64 -0.08 -13.96
N LEU A 28 3.76 -0.55 -13.38
CA LEU A 28 3.95 -1.98 -13.10
C LEU A 28 2.94 -2.48 -12.06
N ILE A 29 2.64 -1.65 -11.04
CA ILE A 29 1.63 -1.96 -10.04
C ILE A 29 0.26 -2.11 -10.71
N TYR A 30 -0.14 -1.17 -11.57
CA TYR A 30 -1.40 -1.28 -12.32
C TYR A 30 -1.41 -2.46 -13.29
N LYS A 31 -0.30 -2.75 -13.97
CA LYS A 31 -0.19 -3.88 -14.90
C LYS A 31 -0.46 -5.23 -14.23
N ILE A 32 -0.06 -5.37 -12.97
CA ILE A 32 -0.29 -6.60 -12.19
C ILE A 32 -1.66 -6.57 -11.51
N LEU A 33 -2.01 -5.46 -10.84
CA LEU A 33 -3.22 -5.40 -10.02
C LEU A 33 -4.50 -5.29 -10.84
N THR A 34 -4.50 -4.60 -11.99
CA THR A 34 -5.71 -4.41 -12.81
C THR A 34 -6.33 -5.74 -13.24
N PRO A 35 -5.60 -6.67 -13.91
CA PRO A 35 -6.19 -7.95 -14.29
C PRO A 35 -6.61 -8.77 -13.07
N LEU A 36 -5.84 -8.73 -11.97
CA LEU A 36 -6.21 -9.41 -10.73
C LEU A 36 -7.51 -8.88 -10.15
N THR A 37 -7.68 -7.55 -10.10
CA THR A 37 -8.89 -6.89 -9.62
C THR A 37 -10.09 -7.23 -10.50
N ILE A 38 -9.95 -7.14 -11.83
CA ILE A 38 -11.01 -7.47 -12.79
C ILE A 38 -11.46 -8.93 -12.59
N HIS A 39 -10.54 -9.89 -12.69
CA HIS A 39 -10.89 -11.30 -12.64
C HIS A 39 -11.41 -11.74 -11.27
N THR A 40 -10.83 -11.21 -10.18
CA THR A 40 -11.28 -11.54 -8.82
C THR A 40 -12.65 -10.94 -8.54
N THR A 41 -12.91 -9.70 -8.96
CA THR A 41 -14.24 -9.08 -8.83
C THR A 41 -15.28 -9.83 -9.65
N ASN A 42 -14.97 -10.14 -10.91
CA ASN A 42 -15.87 -10.91 -11.77
C ASN A 42 -16.17 -12.29 -11.18
N LEU A 43 -15.15 -13.00 -10.69
CA LEU A 43 -15.33 -14.29 -10.03
C LEU A 43 -16.24 -14.16 -8.80
N ALA A 44 -16.02 -13.14 -7.97
CA ALA A 44 -16.82 -12.93 -6.76
C ALA A 44 -18.29 -12.57 -7.08
N ILE A 45 -18.56 -11.74 -8.08
CA ILE A 45 -19.93 -11.43 -8.52
C ILE A 45 -20.59 -12.67 -9.14
N ARG A 46 -19.82 -13.47 -9.90
CA ARG A 46 -20.30 -14.69 -10.58
C ARG A 46 -20.87 -15.73 -9.61
N ILE A 47 -20.44 -15.72 -8.35
CA ILE A 47 -20.99 -16.59 -7.29
C ILE A 47 -22.46 -16.28 -7.01
N PHE A 48 -22.88 -15.02 -7.19
CA PHE A 48 -24.23 -14.56 -6.86
C PHE A 48 -25.13 -14.41 -8.09
N THR A 49 -24.55 -14.08 -9.25
CA THR A 49 -25.32 -13.80 -10.47
C THR A 49 -24.51 -14.12 -11.74
N ALA A 50 -25.18 -14.39 -12.85
CA ALA A 50 -24.49 -14.59 -14.13
C ALA A 50 -23.81 -13.29 -14.57
N THR A 51 -22.53 -13.38 -14.93
CA THR A 51 -21.73 -12.24 -15.38
C THR A 51 -21.26 -12.42 -16.83
N THR A 52 -21.18 -11.31 -17.56
CA THR A 52 -20.45 -11.22 -18.83
C THR A 52 -19.28 -10.26 -18.63
N LEU A 53 -18.07 -10.71 -18.98
CA LEU A 53 -16.85 -9.91 -18.87
C LEU A 53 -16.39 -9.52 -20.27
N THR A 54 -16.26 -8.22 -20.51
CA THR A 54 -15.71 -7.67 -21.76
C THR A 54 -14.63 -6.66 -21.38
N GLU A 55 -13.36 -7.03 -21.57
CA GLU A 55 -12.20 -6.23 -21.16
C GLU A 55 -12.22 -5.84 -19.66
N ASP A 56 -12.47 -4.58 -19.33
CA ASP A 56 -12.57 -4.02 -17.97
C ASP A 56 -14.02 -3.81 -17.49
N ILE A 57 -14.99 -4.22 -18.31
CA ILE A 57 -16.43 -4.08 -18.04
C ILE A 57 -17.01 -5.41 -17.56
N ILE A 58 -17.68 -5.38 -16.41
CA ILE A 58 -18.42 -6.51 -15.87
C ILE A 58 -19.91 -6.16 -15.93
N GLN A 59 -20.67 -6.91 -16.71
CA GLN A 59 -22.12 -6.81 -16.80
C GLN A 59 -22.78 -7.93 -16.01
N PHE A 60 -23.80 -7.58 -15.22
CA PHE A 60 -24.61 -8.54 -14.47
C PHE A 60 -26.05 -8.04 -14.35
N GLY A 61 -27.01 -8.86 -14.77
CA GLY A 61 -28.42 -8.44 -14.88
C GLY A 61 -28.57 -7.18 -15.74
N GLN A 62 -29.16 -6.12 -15.18
CA GLN A 62 -29.29 -4.80 -15.82
C GLN A 62 -28.20 -3.81 -15.39
N SER A 63 -27.24 -4.23 -14.57
CA SER A 63 -26.17 -3.39 -14.04
C SER A 63 -24.86 -3.61 -14.79
N ILE A 64 -24.10 -2.52 -14.93
CA ILE A 64 -22.79 -2.51 -15.59
C ILE A 64 -21.81 -1.80 -14.66
N ILE A 65 -20.64 -2.41 -14.43
CA ILE A 65 -19.53 -1.77 -13.73
C ILE A 65 -18.29 -1.78 -14.61
N GLN A 66 -17.55 -0.67 -14.62
CA GLN A 66 -16.25 -0.57 -15.27
C GLN A 66 -15.15 -0.47 -14.21
N ILE A 67 -14.14 -1.34 -14.28
CA ILE A 67 -13.02 -1.34 -13.35
C ILE A 67 -11.99 -0.28 -13.75
N ALA A 68 -12.23 0.96 -13.32
CA ALA A 68 -11.32 2.08 -13.53
C ALA A 68 -10.05 1.99 -12.66
N PRO A 69 -8.98 2.76 -12.95
CA PRO A 69 -7.77 2.78 -12.13
C PRO A 69 -8.01 3.10 -10.63
N ALA A 70 -8.99 3.94 -10.32
CA ALA A 70 -9.38 4.22 -8.93
C ALA A 70 -9.97 2.98 -8.20
N CYS A 71 -10.54 2.03 -8.96
CA CYS A 71 -10.99 0.73 -8.45
C CYS A 71 -9.83 -0.19 -8.13
N VAL A 72 -8.74 -0.13 -8.88
CA VAL A 72 -7.55 -0.95 -8.64
C VAL A 72 -6.76 -0.44 -7.42
N ALA A 73 -6.92 0.84 -7.06
CA ALA A 73 -6.29 1.48 -5.90
C ALA A 73 -4.74 1.41 -5.91
N GLY A 74 -4.11 1.41 -7.09
CA GLY A 74 -2.66 1.19 -7.24
C GLY A 74 -1.78 2.13 -6.40
N SER A 75 -2.20 3.40 -6.24
CA SER A 75 -1.51 4.37 -5.38
C SER A 75 -1.51 3.98 -3.90
N ALA A 76 -2.57 3.34 -3.41
CA ALA A 76 -2.69 2.88 -2.03
C ALA A 76 -1.73 1.70 -1.76
N PHE A 77 -1.62 0.76 -2.69
CA PHE A 77 -0.63 -0.33 -2.63
C PHE A 77 0.80 0.20 -2.62
N TYR A 78 1.08 1.17 -3.49
CA TYR A 78 2.39 1.83 -3.53
C TYR A 78 2.71 2.52 -2.20
N LEU A 79 1.78 3.31 -1.65
CA LEU A 79 1.94 3.98 -0.37
C LEU A 79 2.26 2.99 0.76
N LEU A 80 1.49 1.89 0.83
CA LEU A 80 1.69 0.85 1.83
C LEU A 80 3.09 0.24 1.74
N MET A 81 3.55 -0.08 0.53
CA MET A 81 4.90 -0.58 0.27
C MET A 81 5.97 0.45 0.68
N ALA A 82 5.79 1.72 0.34
CA ALA A 82 6.69 2.79 0.71
C ALA A 82 6.81 2.96 2.24
N LEU A 83 5.70 2.82 2.98
CA LEU A 83 5.70 2.84 4.45
C LEU A 83 6.56 1.69 5.02
N PHE A 84 6.40 0.46 4.55
CA PHE A 84 7.21 -0.66 5.05
C PHE A 84 8.69 -0.57 4.66
N LEU A 85 9.00 -0.09 3.45
CA LEU A 85 10.37 0.10 3.01
C LEU A 85 11.07 1.23 3.79
N SER A 86 10.35 2.31 4.10
CA SER A 86 10.87 3.43 4.91
C SER A 86 10.94 3.12 6.41
N THR A 87 10.42 1.98 6.85
CA THR A 87 10.49 1.55 8.25
C THR A 87 11.85 0.90 8.58
N ALA A 88 12.60 1.55 9.48
CA ALA A 88 13.95 1.15 9.87
C ALA A 88 13.99 -0.15 10.68
N ASN A 89 15.16 -0.80 10.73
CA ASN A 89 15.47 -1.92 11.64
C ASN A 89 14.53 -3.15 11.56
N ILE A 90 13.82 -3.35 10.45
CA ILE A 90 13.08 -4.59 10.19
C ILE A 90 14.02 -5.59 9.50
N LEU A 91 14.07 -6.82 10.01
CA LEU A 91 14.74 -7.96 9.35
C LEU A 91 14.17 -8.17 7.93
N PRO A 92 14.99 -8.43 6.90
CA PRO A 92 14.50 -8.57 5.51
C PRO A 92 13.35 -9.57 5.35
N LYS A 93 13.45 -10.74 6.00
CA LYS A 93 12.38 -11.77 5.99
C LYS A 93 11.07 -11.24 6.57
N THR A 94 11.13 -10.56 7.72
CA THR A 94 9.95 -9.96 8.36
C THR A 94 9.36 -8.83 7.52
N ARG A 95 10.22 -8.02 6.87
CA ARG A 95 9.78 -6.92 6.01
C ARG A 95 9.01 -7.45 4.80
N PHE A 96 9.55 -8.46 4.12
CA PHE A 96 8.87 -9.07 2.97
C PHE A 96 7.53 -9.67 3.38
N LYS A 97 7.49 -10.44 4.47
CA LYS A 97 6.23 -10.99 5.01
C LYS A 97 5.21 -9.90 5.35
N ALA A 98 5.65 -8.82 6.02
CA ALA A 98 4.78 -7.70 6.36
C ALA A 98 4.21 -7.00 5.12
N ILE A 99 5.06 -6.71 4.12
CA ILE A 99 4.61 -6.11 2.85
C ILE A 99 3.58 -7.03 2.17
N LEU A 100 3.88 -8.32 2.06
CA LEU A 100 2.98 -9.28 1.40
C LEU A 100 1.64 -9.37 2.13
N THR A 101 1.64 -9.51 3.47
CA THR A 101 0.42 -9.51 4.27
C THR A 101 -0.40 -8.24 4.08
N ALA A 102 0.26 -7.08 4.08
CA ALA A 102 -0.41 -5.80 3.93
C ALA A 102 -1.01 -5.63 2.53
N ILE A 103 -0.29 -6.04 1.47
CA ILE A 103 -0.80 -6.05 0.10
C ILE A 103 -2.02 -6.97 -0.01
N LEU A 104 -1.94 -8.21 0.49
CA LEU A 104 -3.06 -9.15 0.43
C LEU A 104 -4.28 -8.64 1.19
N ALA A 105 -4.08 -8.09 2.39
CA ALA A 105 -5.16 -7.52 3.19
C ALA A 105 -5.83 -6.33 2.47
N LEU A 106 -5.04 -5.40 1.94
CA LEU A 106 -5.59 -4.25 1.21
C LEU A 106 -6.30 -4.69 -0.08
N PHE A 107 -5.79 -5.70 -0.77
CA PHE A 107 -6.44 -6.27 -1.95
C PHE A 107 -7.81 -6.86 -1.61
N ILE A 108 -7.91 -7.65 -0.54
CA ILE A 108 -9.20 -8.19 -0.08
C ILE A 108 -10.17 -7.06 0.27
N LEU A 109 -9.73 -6.06 1.06
CA LEU A 109 -10.56 -4.91 1.41
C LEU A 109 -11.02 -4.12 0.18
N ASN A 110 -10.16 -3.99 -0.82
CA ASN A 110 -10.48 -3.30 -2.06
C ASN A 110 -11.48 -4.09 -2.93
N ILE A 111 -11.36 -5.42 -3.00
CA ILE A 111 -12.38 -6.25 -3.66
C ILE A 111 -13.72 -6.13 -2.94
N LEU A 112 -13.74 -6.21 -1.61
CA LEU A 112 -14.96 -6.03 -0.81
C LEU A 112 -15.60 -4.65 -1.07
N ARG A 113 -14.79 -3.59 -1.16
CA ARG A 113 -15.24 -2.24 -1.53
C ARG A 113 -15.98 -2.23 -2.85
N ILE A 114 -15.39 -2.84 -3.89
CA ILE A 114 -15.98 -2.90 -5.23
C ILE A 114 -17.28 -3.69 -5.21
N LEU A 115 -17.32 -4.83 -4.52
CA LEU A 115 -18.53 -5.64 -4.41
C LEU A 115 -19.67 -4.87 -3.74
N ILE A 116 -19.41 -4.21 -2.61
CA ILE A 116 -20.42 -3.40 -1.92
C ILE A 116 -20.97 -2.31 -2.83
N LEU A 117 -20.09 -1.58 -3.54
CA LEU A 117 -20.50 -0.52 -4.45
C LEU A 117 -21.27 -1.06 -5.66
N ALA A 118 -20.85 -2.20 -6.22
CA ALA A 118 -21.53 -2.84 -7.35
C ALA A 118 -22.97 -3.24 -7.00
N PHE A 119 -23.21 -3.76 -5.79
CA PHE A 119 -24.58 -4.10 -5.35
C PHE A 119 -25.45 -2.87 -5.05
N LEU A 120 -24.85 -1.71 -4.76
CA LEU A 120 -25.55 -0.47 -4.44
C LEU A 120 -25.72 0.46 -5.64
N ILE A 121 -25.27 0.07 -6.84
CA ILE A 121 -25.20 0.94 -8.01
C ILE A 121 -26.56 1.51 -8.44
N ALA A 122 -27.64 0.75 -8.27
CA ALA A 122 -28.99 1.18 -8.63
C ALA A 122 -29.68 2.04 -7.56
N THR A 123 -29.01 2.33 -6.43
CA THR A 123 -29.63 3.08 -5.33
C THR A 123 -29.57 4.59 -5.58
N PRO A 124 -30.59 5.38 -5.19
CA PRO A 124 -30.60 6.84 -5.39
C PRO A 124 -29.42 7.58 -4.73
N ASN A 125 -28.86 7.00 -3.66
CA ASN A 125 -27.77 7.60 -2.89
C ASN A 125 -26.38 7.11 -3.32
N PHE A 126 -26.28 6.39 -4.45
CA PHE A 126 -25.05 5.76 -4.89
C PHE A 126 -23.87 6.74 -4.94
N GLU A 127 -24.04 7.94 -5.50
CA GLU A 127 -22.96 8.92 -5.63
C GLU A 127 -22.37 9.35 -4.28
N ILE A 128 -23.23 9.57 -3.28
CA ILE A 128 -22.81 9.93 -1.92
C ILE A 128 -22.05 8.76 -1.29
N ILE A 129 -22.58 7.54 -1.41
CA ILE A 129 -21.96 6.33 -0.88
C ILE A 129 -20.60 6.10 -1.56
N HIS A 130 -20.55 6.20 -2.89
CA HIS A 130 -19.34 6.04 -3.68
C HIS A 130 -18.25 7.04 -3.25
N TRP A 131 -18.60 8.31 -3.09
CA TRP A 131 -17.69 9.34 -2.60
C TRP A 131 -17.13 9.02 -1.20
N ILE A 132 -17.99 8.60 -0.26
CA ILE A 132 -17.59 8.19 1.09
C ILE A 132 -16.62 7.00 1.03
N PHE A 133 -16.94 5.97 0.24
CA PHE A 133 -16.09 4.80 0.09
C PHE A 133 -14.74 5.14 -0.54
N TRP A 134 -14.74 6.05 -1.51
CA TRP A 134 -13.53 6.45 -2.21
C TRP A 134 -12.59 7.28 -1.33
N HIS A 135 -13.09 8.29 -0.61
CA HIS A 135 -12.22 9.21 0.12
C HIS A 135 -12.01 8.82 1.58
N LEU A 136 -13.07 8.44 2.29
CA LEU A 136 -12.98 8.16 3.71
C LEU A 136 -12.58 6.71 3.97
N VAL A 137 -13.37 5.76 3.45
CA VAL A 137 -13.19 4.34 3.75
C VAL A 137 -11.86 3.82 3.19
N SER A 138 -11.49 4.22 1.96
CA SER A 138 -10.22 3.80 1.37
C SER A 138 -9.00 4.30 2.15
N THR A 139 -9.05 5.53 2.70
CA THR A 139 -7.99 6.06 3.57
C THR A 139 -7.88 5.25 4.87
N ILE A 140 -9.04 4.95 5.48
CA ILE A 140 -9.11 4.10 6.68
C ILE A 140 -8.53 2.71 6.39
N PHE A 141 -8.85 2.10 5.26
CA PHE A 141 -8.32 0.78 4.87
C PHE A 141 -6.79 0.77 4.82
N VAL A 142 -6.17 1.78 4.21
CA VAL A 142 -4.69 1.87 4.15
C VAL A 142 -4.09 2.00 5.54
N VAL A 143 -4.60 2.95 6.35
CA VAL A 143 -4.07 3.21 7.70
C VAL A 143 -4.28 2.00 8.61
N ALA A 144 -5.48 1.41 8.61
CA ALA A 144 -5.80 0.23 9.40
C ALA A 144 -4.96 -0.97 8.98
N THR A 145 -4.78 -1.21 7.69
CA THR A 145 -3.94 -2.30 7.16
C THR A 145 -2.50 -2.15 7.61
N TYR A 146 -1.95 -0.93 7.50
CA TYR A 146 -0.60 -0.63 7.95
C TYR A 146 -0.45 -0.85 9.47
N ILE A 147 -1.32 -0.25 10.29
CA ILE A 147 -1.27 -0.35 11.76
C ILE A 147 -1.43 -1.80 12.22
N THR A 148 -2.35 -2.54 11.62
CA THR A 148 -2.60 -3.94 11.98
C THR A 148 -1.38 -4.80 11.67
N THR A 149 -0.77 -4.61 10.49
CA THR A 149 0.41 -5.36 10.09
C THR A 149 1.63 -5.05 10.97
N ILE A 150 1.89 -3.78 11.32
CA ILE A 150 3.00 -3.45 12.23
C ILE A 150 2.81 -4.05 13.61
N LYS A 151 1.57 -4.11 14.12
CA LYS A 151 1.23 -4.74 15.40
C LYS A 151 1.43 -6.25 15.33
N PHE A 152 0.93 -6.89 14.26
CA PHE A 152 1.06 -8.33 14.04
C PHE A 152 2.52 -8.79 14.01
N TYR A 153 3.39 -8.05 13.30
CA TYR A 153 4.82 -8.34 13.22
C TYR A 153 5.67 -7.71 14.33
N LYS A 154 5.05 -7.06 15.33
CA LYS A 154 5.71 -6.41 16.47
C LYS A 154 6.80 -5.41 16.06
N ILE A 155 6.59 -4.68 14.97
CA ILE A 155 7.52 -3.68 14.43
C ILE A 155 7.42 -2.42 15.30
N LYS A 156 8.50 -2.07 16.00
CA LYS A 156 8.55 -0.92 16.92
C LYS A 156 8.99 0.39 16.27
N SER A 157 9.59 0.32 15.08
CA SER A 157 10.09 1.48 14.35
C SER A 157 8.98 2.17 13.57
N VAL A 158 9.09 3.48 13.49
CA VAL A 158 8.17 4.33 12.70
C VAL A 158 8.87 4.70 11.38
N PRO A 159 8.16 4.62 10.23
CA PRO A 159 8.69 5.01 8.92
C PRO A 159 9.21 6.43 8.95
N ILE A 160 10.37 6.65 8.31
CA ILE A 160 11.05 7.95 8.18
C ILE A 160 11.58 8.51 9.52
N ILE A 161 10.74 8.60 10.57
CA ILE A 161 11.08 9.19 11.87
C ILE A 161 12.27 8.47 12.51
N SER A 162 12.31 7.15 12.46
CA SER A 162 13.41 6.36 13.01
C SER A 162 14.74 6.67 12.33
N ASP A 163 14.71 6.88 11.01
CA ASP A 163 15.89 7.20 10.20
C ASP A 163 16.35 8.64 10.44
N VAL A 164 15.43 9.60 10.52
CA VAL A 164 15.74 11.00 10.87
C VAL A 164 16.38 11.09 12.26
N LYS A 165 15.85 10.33 13.24
CA LYS A 165 16.44 10.26 14.60
C LYS A 165 17.86 9.69 14.55
N TYR A 166 18.10 8.67 13.74
CA TYR A 166 19.44 8.11 13.52
C TYR A 166 20.40 9.13 12.91
N LEU A 167 20.03 9.81 11.82
CA LEU A 167 20.87 10.82 11.17
C LEU A 167 21.21 11.99 12.12
N LYS A 168 20.22 12.49 12.88
CA LYS A 168 20.45 13.53 13.90
C LYS A 168 21.46 13.09 14.97
N SER A 169 21.48 11.81 15.34
CA SER A 169 22.42 11.28 16.34
C SER A 169 23.88 11.29 15.85
N LEU A 170 24.10 11.03 14.55
CA LEU A 170 25.43 11.04 13.94
C LEU A 170 26.04 12.44 13.93
N ILE A 171 25.23 13.47 13.66
CA ILE A 171 25.66 14.87 13.66
C ILE A 171 26.08 15.32 15.07
N LYS A 172 25.28 14.99 16.10
CA LYS A 172 25.59 15.33 17.51
C LYS A 172 26.85 14.65 18.04
N SER A 173 27.08 13.39 17.66
CA SER A 173 28.29 12.63 18.05
C SER A 173 29.57 13.32 17.56
N LYS A 174 29.56 13.78 16.29
CA LYS A 174 30.70 14.47 15.67
C LYS A 174 31.03 15.81 16.37
N GLN A 175 30.02 16.55 16.83
CA GLN A 175 30.21 17.80 17.58
C GLN A 175 30.85 17.56 18.96
N LYS A 176 30.42 16.53 19.71
CA LYS A 176 31.03 16.18 21.00
C LYS A 176 32.49 15.76 20.85
N HIS A 177 32.83 15.03 19.79
CA HIS A 177 34.21 14.57 19.56
C HIS A 177 35.16 15.71 19.18
N LYS A 178 34.68 16.74 18.47
CA LYS A 178 35.43 17.97 18.17
C LYS A 178 35.67 18.82 19.41
N LYS A 179 34.71 18.89 20.35
CA LYS A 179 34.85 19.63 21.61
C LYS A 179 35.84 19.00 22.61
N LYS A 180 36.09 17.69 22.55
CA LYS A 180 37.08 16.99 23.39
C LYS A 180 38.52 17.06 22.86
N LYS A 181 38.73 17.55 21.63
CA LYS A 181 40.05 17.69 20.99
C LYS A 181 40.57 19.14 20.98
N LYS A 182 39.77 20.07 21.50
CA LYS A 182 40.20 21.43 21.86
C LYS A 182 40.35 21.46 23.38
#